data_AF-V2YFP1-F1
#
_entry.id   AF-V2YFP1-F1
#
_cell.length_a   1.000
_cell.length_b   1.000
_cell.length_c   1.000
_cell.angle_alpha   90.00
_cell.angle_beta   90.00
_cell.angle_gamma   90.00
#
_symmetry.space_group_name_H-M   'P 1'
#
loop_
_entity.id
_entity.type
_entity.pdbx_description
1 polymer ?
#
loop_
_entity_poly.entity_id
_entity_poly.type
_entity_poly.pdbx_seq_one_letter_code
_entity_poly.pdbx_strand_id
1 'polypeptide(L)'
;MKPSKSIVGNVLRGLCTLFLFTTNNKLLVTAPSITAALAAAGPTDLVTFFQAFIWMQLHLWAFEIRNQTFGVDEDKICKPHRPFASNRIPMEYALPIYLAIVTTTLCYSFYHGLQLVSIAYLLGTTGYNEFEWAKNPVLKNILGGWGYVCFIWGPIYIIGHHQPLSTTSIHTILTSFLTFSLTGHAQDFRDRSGDALMGRKTIPLIYSQRVARGSLIIPMLALTYGLSRRWSPPPFVIGVFVLLFLATSITLIIQQKEEDDRKNFVWYEMWLVCAHLLPVFERRRVWNI
;
A
#
# COMPACT_ATOMS: atom_id res chain seq x y z
N MET A 1 30.84 30.59 -13.53
CA MET A 1 29.42 30.76 -13.10
C MET A 1 28.70 29.43 -13.22
N LYS A 2 28.29 28.80 -12.11
CA LYS A 2 27.38 27.64 -12.15
C LYS A 2 26.03 28.13 -12.69
N PRO A 3 25.39 27.45 -13.65
CA PRO A 3 24.11 27.90 -14.19
C PRO A 3 23.07 27.92 -13.07
N SER A 4 22.42 29.08 -12.90
CA SER A 4 21.23 29.23 -12.06
C SER A 4 20.22 28.16 -12.48
N LYS A 5 19.98 27.17 -11.62
CA LYS A 5 18.93 26.18 -11.88
C LYS A 5 17.60 26.93 -11.89
N SER A 6 16.88 26.88 -13.01
CA SER A 6 15.58 27.54 -13.11
C SER A 6 14.65 27.02 -12.00
N ILE A 7 13.79 27.89 -11.47
CA ILE A 7 12.80 27.55 -10.43
C ILE A 7 12.01 26.30 -10.84
N VAL A 8 11.60 26.23 -12.11
CA VAL A 8 10.93 25.08 -12.73
C VAL A 8 11.78 23.81 -12.60
N GLY A 9 13.09 23.88 -12.90
CA GLY A 9 14.00 22.75 -12.76
C GLY A 9 14.15 22.25 -11.32
N ASN A 10 14.09 23.15 -10.33
CA ASN A 10 14.11 22.77 -8.91
C ASN A 10 12.80 22.12 -8.47
N VAL A 11 11.65 22.63 -8.91
CA VAL A 11 10.33 22.05 -8.62
C VAL A 11 10.21 20.65 -9.23
N LEU A 12 10.54 20.48 -10.50
CA LEU A 12 10.51 19.17 -11.17
C LEU A 12 11.43 18.15 -10.48
N ARG A 13 12.61 18.61 -10.05
CA ARG A 13 13.53 17.77 -9.27
C ARG A 13 12.90 17.34 -7.94
N GLY A 14 12.25 18.26 -7.23
CA GLY A 14 11.54 17.97 -5.98
C GLY A 14 10.42 16.95 -6.16
N LEU A 15 9.54 17.16 -7.14
CA LEU A 15 8.45 16.23 -7.48
C LEU A 15 8.96 14.84 -7.86
N CYS A 16 10.02 14.79 -8.67
CA CYS A 16 10.67 13.53 -9.02
C CYS A 16 11.24 12.83 -7.78
N THR A 17 11.77 13.58 -6.80
CA THR A 17 12.25 12.99 -5.54
C THR A 17 11.10 12.42 -4.70
N LEU A 18 9.99 13.17 -4.58
CA LEU A 18 8.78 12.69 -3.89
C LEU A 18 8.19 11.43 -4.55
N PHE A 19 8.25 11.35 -5.87
CA PHE A 19 7.86 10.16 -6.60
C PHE A 19 8.78 8.96 -6.34
N LEU A 20 10.09 9.18 -6.23
CA LEU A 20 11.05 8.12 -5.93
C LEU A 20 10.85 7.52 -4.53
N PHE A 21 10.37 8.29 -3.55
CA PHE A 21 10.01 7.74 -2.25
C PHE A 21 8.93 6.66 -2.36
N THR A 22 7.98 6.79 -3.28
CA THR A 22 6.79 5.91 -3.36
C THR A 22 6.77 5.01 -4.59
N THR A 23 7.85 4.98 -5.37
CA THR A 23 7.86 4.30 -6.68
C THR A 23 7.51 2.81 -6.59
N ASN A 24 7.95 2.14 -5.53
CA ASN A 24 7.68 0.72 -5.30
C ASN A 24 6.26 0.43 -4.76
N ASN A 25 5.48 1.45 -4.41
CA ASN A 25 4.17 1.31 -3.77
C ASN A 25 2.98 1.57 -4.71
N LYS A 26 3.24 1.88 -6.00
CA LYS A 26 2.20 2.28 -6.96
C LYS A 26 1.08 1.25 -7.11
N LEU A 27 1.44 0.00 -7.40
CA LEU A 27 0.47 -1.09 -7.62
C LEU A 27 0.07 -1.79 -6.32
N LEU A 28 0.88 -1.64 -5.28
CA LEU A 28 0.75 -2.37 -4.03
C LEU A 28 0.04 -1.57 -2.93
N VAL A 29 -0.06 -0.24 -3.05
CA VAL A 29 -0.71 0.63 -2.06
C VAL A 29 -1.57 1.68 -2.77
N THR A 30 -0.95 2.54 -3.58
CA THR A 30 -1.64 3.70 -4.19
C THR A 30 -2.84 3.27 -5.04
N ALA A 31 -2.64 2.33 -5.98
CA ALA A 31 -3.72 1.87 -6.86
C ALA A 31 -4.84 1.14 -6.11
N PRO A 32 -4.57 0.14 -5.24
CA PRO A 32 -5.61 -0.50 -4.43
C PRO A 32 -6.39 0.49 -3.56
N SER A 33 -5.72 1.42 -2.87
CA SER A 33 -6.37 2.35 -1.95
C SER A 33 -7.30 3.35 -2.66
N ILE A 34 -6.84 3.96 -3.75
CA ILE A 34 -7.68 4.87 -4.56
C ILE A 34 -8.82 4.10 -5.25
N THR A 35 -8.55 2.88 -5.73
CA THR A 35 -9.57 2.03 -6.34
C THR A 35 -10.67 1.69 -5.35
N ALA A 36 -10.32 1.28 -4.13
CA ALA A 36 -11.29 1.03 -3.06
C ALA A 36 -12.07 2.29 -2.69
N ALA A 37 -11.39 3.44 -2.62
CA ALA A 37 -12.03 4.69 -2.28
C ALA A 37 -13.10 5.09 -3.31
N LEU A 38 -12.77 5.03 -4.60
CA LEU A 38 -13.71 5.31 -5.68
C LEU A 38 -14.81 4.24 -5.80
N ALA A 39 -14.49 2.96 -5.58
CA ALA A 39 -15.46 1.87 -5.63
C ALA A 39 -16.52 2.00 -4.52
N ALA A 40 -16.10 2.41 -3.32
CA ALA A 40 -16.99 2.60 -2.18
C ALA A 40 -17.71 3.97 -2.22
N ALA A 41 -16.97 5.07 -2.27
CA ALA A 41 -17.50 6.43 -2.17
C ALA A 41 -18.08 6.97 -3.49
N GLY A 42 -17.59 6.48 -4.64
CA GLY A 42 -18.12 6.78 -5.97
C GLY A 42 -17.20 7.56 -6.88
N PRO A 43 -17.63 7.77 -8.15
CA PRO A 43 -17.00 8.78 -8.99
C PRO A 43 -17.20 10.16 -8.35
N THR A 44 -16.21 11.03 -8.54
CA THR A 44 -16.19 12.39 -8.02
C THR A 44 -15.53 13.30 -9.05
N ASP A 45 -15.60 14.61 -8.85
CA ASP A 45 -14.93 15.58 -9.70
C ASP A 45 -13.40 15.54 -9.52
N LEU A 46 -12.68 16.16 -10.45
CA LEU A 46 -11.22 16.15 -10.45
C LEU A 46 -10.62 16.82 -9.20
N VAL A 47 -11.24 17.88 -8.67
CA VAL A 47 -10.71 18.61 -7.52
C VAL A 47 -10.77 17.71 -6.29
N THR A 48 -11.93 17.12 -6.00
CA THR A 48 -12.10 16.20 -4.87
C THR A 48 -11.25 14.95 -5.02
N PHE A 49 -11.12 14.40 -6.24
CA PHE A 49 -10.18 13.30 -6.52
C PHE A 49 -8.75 13.67 -6.14
N PHE A 50 -8.24 14.82 -6.59
CA PHE A 50 -6.88 15.24 -6.30
C PHE A 50 -6.67 15.55 -4.82
N GLN A 51 -7.67 16.12 -4.12
CA GLN A 51 -7.62 16.31 -2.67
C GLN A 51 -7.45 14.97 -1.94
N ALA A 52 -8.28 13.98 -2.28
CA ALA A 52 -8.18 12.64 -1.69
C ALA A 52 -6.85 11.95 -2.01
N PHE A 53 -6.38 12.07 -3.26
CA PHE A 53 -5.10 11.52 -3.69
C PHE A 53 -3.92 12.16 -2.96
N ILE A 54 -3.88 13.50 -2.86
CA ILE A 54 -2.82 14.23 -2.14
C ILE A 54 -2.85 13.86 -0.66
N TRP A 55 -4.04 13.77 -0.05
CA TRP A 55 -4.18 13.36 1.35
C TRP A 55 -3.54 11.99 1.58
N MET A 56 -3.86 11.00 0.76
CA MET A 56 -3.27 9.65 0.86
C MET A 56 -1.76 9.66 0.61
N GLN A 57 -1.30 10.41 -0.41
CA GLN A 57 0.13 10.48 -0.74
C GLN A 57 0.97 11.15 0.35
N LEU A 58 0.43 12.16 1.05
CA LEU A 58 1.08 12.77 2.20
C LEU A 58 1.35 11.76 3.33
N HIS A 59 0.38 10.88 3.61
CA HIS A 59 0.56 9.79 4.58
C HIS A 59 1.59 8.77 4.10
N LEU A 60 1.52 8.38 2.83
CA LEU A 60 2.46 7.43 2.25
C LEU A 60 3.90 7.98 2.24
N TRP A 61 4.07 9.27 1.96
CA TRP A 61 5.37 9.95 2.06
C TRP A 61 5.88 9.97 3.50
N ALA A 62 5.02 10.29 4.48
CA ALA A 62 5.42 10.27 5.88
C ALA A 62 5.97 8.90 6.30
N PHE A 63 5.30 7.81 5.90
CA PHE A 63 5.77 6.45 6.15
C PHE A 63 7.07 6.13 5.39
N GLU A 64 7.12 6.37 4.07
CA GLU A 64 8.27 5.99 3.25
C GLU A 64 9.53 6.76 3.63
N ILE A 65 9.44 8.04 3.95
CA ILE A 65 10.59 8.82 4.41
C ILE A 65 11.16 8.17 5.68
N ARG A 66 10.30 7.82 6.64
CA ARG A 66 10.76 7.23 7.90
C ARG A 66 11.32 5.82 7.71
N ASN A 67 10.61 4.97 6.98
CA ASN A 67 11.02 3.62 6.64
C ASN A 67 12.37 3.59 5.90
N GLN A 68 12.58 4.48 4.94
CA GLN A 68 13.85 4.57 4.21
C GLN A 68 14.98 5.20 5.05
N THR A 69 14.65 6.00 6.07
CA THR A 69 15.65 6.53 7.01
C THR A 69 16.24 5.41 7.87
N PHE A 70 15.39 4.56 8.45
CA PHE A 70 15.84 3.42 9.26
C PHE A 70 16.39 2.27 8.41
N GLY A 71 15.89 2.11 7.18
CA GLY A 71 16.30 1.07 6.24
C GLY A 71 17.36 1.51 5.24
N VAL A 72 18.09 2.62 5.46
CA VAL A 72 18.96 3.20 4.43
C VAL A 72 20.07 2.23 3.98
N ASP A 73 20.66 1.48 4.90
CA ASP A 73 21.75 0.55 4.58
C ASP A 73 21.24 -0.68 3.81
N GLU A 74 20.04 -1.14 4.13
CA GLU A 74 19.34 -2.15 3.32
C GLU A 74 19.03 -1.62 1.92
N ASP A 75 18.50 -0.41 1.83
CA ASP A 75 18.05 0.16 0.57
C ASP A 75 19.22 0.43 -0.38
N LYS A 76 20.43 0.71 0.12
CA LYS A 76 21.66 0.80 -0.71
C LYS A 76 21.92 -0.49 -1.51
N ILE A 77 21.51 -1.64 -0.98
CA ILE A 77 21.73 -2.94 -1.59
C ILE A 77 20.51 -3.35 -2.41
N CYS A 78 19.32 -3.30 -1.80
CA CYS A 78 18.10 -3.85 -2.38
C CYS A 78 17.37 -2.88 -3.32
N LYS A 79 17.45 -1.57 -3.04
CA LYS A 79 16.65 -0.52 -3.71
C LYS A 79 17.47 0.75 -3.91
N PRO A 80 18.62 0.68 -4.63
CA PRO A 80 19.59 1.76 -4.72
C PRO A 80 19.05 3.03 -5.37
N HIS A 81 17.91 2.95 -6.07
CA HIS A 81 17.21 4.10 -6.66
C HIS A 81 16.45 4.97 -5.63
N ARG A 82 16.25 4.51 -4.39
CA ARG A 82 15.55 5.26 -3.35
C ARG A 82 16.28 6.56 -2.98
N PRO A 83 15.59 7.65 -2.62
CA PRO A 83 16.23 8.95 -2.43
C PRO A 83 17.40 9.00 -1.44
N PHE A 84 17.29 8.31 -0.29
CA PHE A 84 18.37 8.27 0.70
C PHE A 84 19.49 7.30 0.28
N ALA A 85 19.15 6.12 -0.22
CA ALA A 85 20.12 5.12 -0.69
C ALA A 85 20.98 5.62 -1.87
N SER A 86 20.37 6.37 -2.81
CA SER A 86 21.04 6.98 -3.96
C SER A 86 21.83 8.26 -3.63
N ASN A 87 21.83 8.71 -2.37
CA ASN A 87 22.34 10.03 -1.97
C ASN A 87 21.71 11.21 -2.75
N ARG A 88 20.49 11.04 -3.28
CA ARG A 88 19.74 12.13 -3.92
C ARG A 88 19.29 13.17 -2.89
N ILE A 89 19.01 12.73 -1.67
CA ILE A 89 18.85 13.58 -0.48
C ILE A 89 19.88 13.13 0.56
N PRO A 90 20.73 14.04 1.07
CA PRO A 90 21.62 13.74 2.19
C PRO A 90 20.85 13.34 3.46
N MET A 91 21.36 12.38 4.23
CA MET A 91 20.69 11.86 5.44
C MET A 91 20.44 12.92 6.52
N GLU A 92 21.25 13.99 6.57
CA GLU A 92 21.03 15.14 7.46
C GLU A 92 19.66 15.82 7.25
N TYR A 93 19.07 15.70 6.06
CA TYR A 93 17.74 16.24 5.75
C TYR A 93 16.59 15.26 6.01
N ALA A 94 16.86 14.01 6.42
CA ALA A 94 15.83 13.00 6.62
C ALA A 94 14.79 13.44 7.68
N LEU A 95 15.25 13.89 8.85
CA LEU A 95 14.37 14.38 9.91
C LEU A 95 13.66 15.70 9.54
N PRO A 96 14.35 16.75 9.03
CA PRO A 96 13.67 17.97 8.59
C PRO A 96 12.55 17.72 7.56
N ILE A 97 12.80 16.89 6.55
CA ILE A 97 11.79 16.58 5.52
C ILE A 97 10.65 15.75 6.12
N TYR A 98 10.96 14.78 6.98
CA TYR A 98 9.95 14.01 7.69
C TYR A 98 9.01 14.91 8.51
N LEU A 99 9.57 15.81 9.31
CA LEU A 99 8.78 16.75 10.12
C LEU A 99 7.93 17.67 9.24
N ALA A 100 8.50 18.23 8.16
CA ALA A 100 7.75 19.06 7.22
C ALA A 100 6.56 18.31 6.59
N ILE A 101 6.77 17.06 6.17
CA ILE A 101 5.71 16.21 5.62
C ILE A 101 4.67 15.87 6.69
N VAL A 102 5.07 15.46 7.89
CA VAL A 102 4.13 15.15 8.99
C VAL A 102 3.31 16.36 9.39
N THR A 103 3.92 17.54 9.52
CA THR A 103 3.19 18.78 9.81
C THR A 103 2.19 19.08 8.70
N THR A 104 2.59 18.97 7.43
CA THR A 104 1.69 19.18 6.28
C THR A 104 0.54 18.18 6.29
N THR A 105 0.83 16.89 6.53
CA THR A 105 -0.15 15.82 6.66
C THR A 105 -1.17 16.13 7.75
N LEU A 106 -0.72 16.51 8.96
CA LEU A 106 -1.61 16.85 10.06
C LEU A 106 -2.45 18.09 9.76
N CYS A 107 -1.86 19.18 9.28
CA CYS A 107 -2.60 20.39 8.90
C CYS A 107 -3.68 20.09 7.86
N TYR A 108 -3.34 19.30 6.84
CA TYR A 108 -4.29 18.94 5.80
C TYR A 108 -5.39 18.01 6.33
N SER A 109 -5.08 17.12 7.26
CA SER A 109 -6.09 16.31 7.94
C SER A 109 -6.99 17.11 8.85
N PHE A 110 -6.48 18.10 9.58
CA PHE A 110 -7.32 19.03 10.36
C PHE A 110 -8.27 19.80 9.45
N TYR A 111 -7.79 20.27 8.29
CA TYR A 111 -8.64 20.93 7.29
C TYR A 111 -9.79 20.03 6.81
N HIS A 112 -9.55 18.73 6.65
CA HIS A 112 -10.58 17.76 6.26
C HIS A 112 -11.33 17.11 7.45
N GLY A 113 -11.03 17.44 8.71
CA GLY A 113 -11.64 16.76 9.88
C GLY A 113 -11.19 15.30 10.10
N LEU A 114 -10.03 14.91 9.55
CA LEU A 114 -9.46 13.56 9.57
C LEU A 114 -8.30 13.38 10.57
N GLN A 115 -8.13 14.30 11.53
CA GLN A 115 -7.00 14.31 12.46
C GLN A 115 -6.83 12.98 13.22
N LEU A 116 -7.92 12.34 13.64
CA LEU A 116 -7.85 11.06 14.36
C LEU A 116 -7.32 9.93 13.49
N VAL A 117 -7.73 9.88 12.21
CA VAL A 117 -7.25 8.87 11.25
C VAL A 117 -5.75 9.05 11.03
N SER A 118 -5.28 10.29 10.90
CA SER A 118 -3.86 10.60 10.72
C SER A 118 -3.01 10.33 11.94
N ILE A 119 -3.48 10.69 13.14
CA ILE A 119 -2.78 10.36 14.38
C ILE A 119 -2.65 8.84 14.51
N ALA A 120 -3.74 8.11 14.27
CA ALA A 120 -3.73 6.66 14.36
C ALA A 120 -2.80 6.00 13.31
N TYR A 121 -2.71 6.58 12.10
CA TYR A 121 -1.75 6.17 11.08
C TYR A 121 -0.30 6.43 11.50
N LEU A 122 -0.01 7.63 12.02
CA LEU A 122 1.33 8.01 12.44
C LEU A 122 1.80 7.17 13.63
N LEU A 123 0.92 6.88 14.60
CA LEU A 123 1.22 5.95 15.70
C LEU A 123 1.55 4.55 15.17
N GLY A 124 0.78 4.06 14.19
CA GLY A 124 1.08 2.79 13.52
C GLY A 124 2.42 2.81 12.78
N THR A 125 2.74 3.93 12.12
CA THR A 125 4.03 4.15 11.44
C THR A 125 5.19 4.15 12.44
N THR A 126 5.01 4.79 13.61
CA THR A 126 5.98 4.78 14.70
C THR A 126 6.18 3.38 15.26
N GLY A 127 5.09 2.64 15.48
CA GLY A 127 5.18 1.24 15.91
C GLY A 127 5.90 0.36 14.88
N TYR A 128 5.62 0.58 13.59
CA TYR A 128 6.24 -0.17 12.50
C TYR A 128 7.76 0.05 12.43
N ASN A 129 8.22 1.31 12.48
CA ASN A 129 9.61 1.67 12.24
C ASN A 129 10.40 1.80 13.55
N GLU A 130 10.05 2.78 14.40
CA GLU A 130 10.80 3.11 15.63
C GLU A 130 10.77 2.00 16.67
N PHE A 131 9.63 1.35 16.86
CA PHE A 131 9.53 0.21 17.78
C PHE A 131 9.83 -1.12 17.09
N GLU A 132 10.21 -1.08 15.82
CA GLU A 132 10.65 -2.23 15.03
C GLU A 132 9.65 -3.40 15.02
N TRP A 133 8.35 -3.15 15.23
CA TRP A 133 7.33 -4.21 15.25
C TRP A 133 7.25 -4.94 13.90
N ALA A 134 7.66 -4.28 12.81
CA ALA A 134 7.78 -4.88 11.50
C ALA A 134 8.84 -5.99 11.39
N LYS A 135 9.74 -6.15 12.38
CA LYS A 135 10.67 -7.31 12.44
C LYS A 135 9.95 -8.63 12.70
N ASN A 136 8.76 -8.58 13.32
CA ASN A 136 7.87 -9.74 13.42
C ASN A 136 6.99 -9.81 12.15
N PRO A 137 7.03 -10.90 11.37
CA PRO A 137 6.29 -10.97 10.10
C PRO A 137 4.78 -10.84 10.22
N VAL A 138 4.21 -11.33 11.31
CA VAL A 138 2.76 -11.26 11.56
C VAL A 138 2.38 -9.81 11.86
N LEU A 139 3.11 -9.15 12.78
CA LEU A 139 2.88 -7.74 13.09
C LEU A 139 3.13 -6.84 11.89
N LYS A 140 4.15 -7.11 11.08
CA LYS A 140 4.42 -6.40 9.81
C LYS A 140 3.18 -6.38 8.92
N ASN A 141 2.56 -7.53 8.71
CA ASN A 141 1.36 -7.61 7.86
C ASN A 141 0.16 -6.89 8.49
N ILE A 142 -0.06 -7.07 9.80
CA ILE A 142 -1.17 -6.42 10.53
C ILE A 142 -1.02 -4.89 10.47
N LEU A 143 0.18 -4.37 10.68
CA LEU A 143 0.47 -2.93 10.60
C LEU A 143 0.36 -2.40 9.16
N GLY A 144 0.72 -3.20 8.17
CA GLY A 144 0.45 -2.87 6.77
C GLY A 144 -1.03 -2.82 6.45
N GLY A 145 -1.82 -3.76 6.98
CA GLY A 145 -3.28 -3.75 6.92
C GLY A 145 -3.88 -2.54 7.62
N TRP A 146 -3.32 -2.14 8.76
CA TRP A 146 -3.68 -0.91 9.46
C TRP A 146 -3.37 0.33 8.63
N GLY A 147 -2.24 0.36 7.93
CA GLY A 147 -1.94 1.40 6.95
C GLY A 147 -3.02 1.49 5.87
N TYR A 148 -3.48 0.33 5.36
CA TYR A 148 -4.60 0.24 4.41
C TYR A 148 -5.92 0.80 4.94
N VAL A 149 -6.23 0.61 6.23
CA VAL A 149 -7.40 1.23 6.87
C VAL A 149 -7.35 2.74 6.68
N CYS A 150 -6.23 3.37 7.04
CA CYS A 150 -6.08 4.81 6.95
C CYS A 150 -6.02 5.32 5.51
N PHE A 151 -5.27 4.64 4.63
CA PHE A 151 -5.14 4.99 3.22
C PHE A 151 -6.46 4.93 2.45
N ILE A 152 -7.44 4.15 2.93
CA ILE A 152 -8.75 4.04 2.29
C ILE A 152 -9.77 4.94 2.99
N TRP A 153 -9.78 4.99 4.32
CA TRP A 153 -10.73 5.80 5.08
C TRP A 153 -10.68 7.27 4.67
N GLY A 154 -9.50 7.90 4.70
CA GLY A 154 -9.36 9.32 4.38
C GLY A 154 -9.88 9.67 2.99
N PRO A 155 -9.41 9.00 1.92
CA PRO A 155 -9.93 9.21 0.58
C PRO A 155 -11.42 8.94 0.43
N ILE A 156 -11.98 7.88 1.04
CA ILE A 156 -13.44 7.64 1.01
C ILE A 156 -14.18 8.84 1.61
N TYR A 157 -13.72 9.35 2.74
CA TYR A 157 -14.38 10.46 3.44
C TYR A 157 -14.33 11.76 2.63
N ILE A 158 -13.19 12.06 2.01
CA ILE A 158 -13.03 13.25 1.14
C ILE A 158 -13.89 13.11 -0.13
N ILE A 159 -13.84 11.96 -0.80
CA ILE A 159 -14.65 11.66 -2.01
C ILE A 159 -16.14 11.67 -1.69
N GLY A 160 -16.53 11.20 -0.50
CA GLY A 160 -17.90 11.25 0.00
C GLY A 160 -18.35 12.62 0.49
N HIS A 161 -17.63 13.71 0.16
CA HIS A 161 -17.93 15.07 0.58
C HIS A 161 -18.18 15.20 2.10
N HIS A 162 -17.30 14.57 2.87
CA HIS A 162 -17.24 14.62 4.33
C HIS A 162 -18.50 14.08 5.03
N GLN A 163 -19.29 13.29 4.32
CA GLN A 163 -20.43 12.58 4.90
C GLN A 163 -19.94 11.38 5.75
N PRO A 164 -20.73 10.97 6.78
CA PRO A 164 -20.44 9.76 7.52
C PRO A 164 -20.25 8.55 6.61
N LEU A 165 -19.34 7.65 6.99
CA LEU A 165 -19.05 6.46 6.19
C LEU A 165 -20.28 5.57 6.04
N SER A 166 -20.60 5.21 4.81
CA SER A 166 -21.64 4.22 4.52
C SER A 166 -21.24 2.83 5.01
N THR A 167 -22.22 1.92 5.15
CA THR A 167 -21.97 0.51 5.45
C THR A 167 -21.03 -0.13 4.42
N THR A 168 -21.20 0.18 3.14
CA THR A 168 -20.30 -0.29 2.06
C THR A 168 -18.88 0.23 2.24
N SER A 169 -18.71 1.50 2.64
CA SER A 169 -17.40 2.10 2.95
C SER A 169 -16.72 1.40 4.13
N ILE A 170 -17.44 1.17 5.22
CA ILE A 170 -16.92 0.46 6.40
C ILE A 170 -16.50 -0.97 6.04
N HIS A 171 -17.36 -1.71 5.32
CA HIS A 171 -17.03 -3.05 4.87
C HIS A 171 -15.84 -3.07 3.91
N THR A 172 -15.70 -2.06 3.04
CA THR A 172 -14.52 -1.91 2.17
C THR A 172 -13.25 -1.80 3.00
N ILE A 173 -13.21 -0.87 3.97
CA ILE A 173 -12.07 -0.66 4.87
C ILE A 173 -11.70 -1.96 5.63
N LEU A 174 -12.69 -2.65 6.20
CA LEU A 174 -12.47 -3.89 6.95
C LEU A 174 -11.96 -5.04 6.06
N THR A 175 -12.53 -5.19 4.86
CA THR A 175 -12.07 -6.23 3.91
C THR A 175 -10.68 -5.93 3.38
N SER A 176 -10.31 -4.66 3.18
CA SER A 176 -8.95 -4.26 2.81
C SER A 176 -7.94 -4.51 3.92
N PHE A 177 -8.27 -4.18 5.17
CA PHE A 177 -7.47 -4.53 6.34
C PHE A 177 -7.19 -6.03 6.39
N LEU A 178 -8.23 -6.85 6.28
CA LEU A 178 -8.12 -8.30 6.33
C LEU A 178 -7.29 -8.84 5.16
N THR A 179 -7.54 -8.33 3.95
CA THR A 179 -6.86 -8.77 2.74
C THR A 179 -5.36 -8.57 2.86
N PHE A 180 -4.92 -7.36 3.23
CA PHE A 180 -3.48 -7.09 3.35
C PHE A 180 -2.86 -7.74 4.59
N SER A 181 -3.57 -7.79 5.73
CA SER A 181 -3.05 -8.46 6.95
C SER A 181 -2.77 -9.94 6.73
N LEU A 182 -3.56 -10.60 5.87
CA LEU A 182 -3.37 -12.01 5.57
C LEU A 182 -2.37 -12.26 4.43
N THR A 183 -2.24 -11.33 3.48
CA THR A 183 -1.50 -11.59 2.23
C THR A 183 -0.30 -10.67 2.00
N GLY A 184 -0.07 -9.67 2.84
CA GLY A 184 0.98 -8.66 2.66
C GLY A 184 2.40 -9.24 2.55
N HIS A 185 2.64 -10.38 3.20
CA HIS A 185 3.90 -11.13 3.08
C HIS A 185 4.16 -11.72 1.69
N ALA A 186 3.24 -11.60 0.72
CA ALA A 186 3.50 -11.89 -0.68
C ALA A 186 4.74 -11.14 -1.22
N GLN A 187 5.00 -9.95 -0.67
CA GLN A 187 6.15 -9.12 -1.01
C GLN A 187 7.49 -9.76 -0.62
N ASP A 188 7.49 -10.58 0.43
CA ASP A 188 8.73 -11.15 0.97
C ASP A 188 9.29 -12.26 0.05
N PHE A 189 8.48 -12.83 -0.85
CA PHE A 189 8.93 -13.91 -1.75
C PHE A 189 9.92 -13.44 -2.82
N ARG A 190 9.77 -12.20 -3.29
CA ARG A 190 10.60 -11.60 -4.35
C ARG A 190 11.94 -11.04 -3.86
N ASP A 191 12.05 -10.84 -2.55
CA ASP A 191 13.15 -10.13 -1.90
C ASP A 191 13.93 -11.04 -0.92
N ARG A 192 13.81 -12.38 -1.07
CA ARG A 192 14.38 -13.37 -0.14
C ARG A 192 15.88 -13.21 0.11
N SER A 193 16.69 -13.11 -0.94
CA SER A 193 18.15 -12.97 -0.80
C SER A 193 18.53 -11.65 -0.14
N GLY A 194 17.82 -10.57 -0.48
CA GLY A 194 18.01 -9.26 0.15
C GLY A 194 17.62 -9.29 1.63
N ASP A 195 16.47 -9.87 1.96
CA ASP A 195 16.02 -10.07 3.33
C ASP A 195 17.00 -10.91 4.16
N ALA A 196 17.54 -11.98 3.56
CA ALA A 196 18.52 -12.85 4.23
C ALA A 196 19.84 -12.12 4.51
N LEU A 197 20.34 -11.33 3.54
CA LEU A 197 21.55 -10.52 3.71
C LEU A 197 21.40 -9.52 4.85
N MET A 198 20.20 -8.97 5.02
CA MET A 198 19.87 -8.03 6.09
C MET A 198 19.50 -8.69 7.42
N GLY A 199 19.58 -10.02 7.52
CA GLY A 199 19.24 -10.77 8.73
C GLY A 199 17.75 -10.70 9.10
N ARG A 200 16.86 -10.44 8.13
CA ARG A 200 15.42 -10.40 8.36
C ARG A 200 14.85 -11.80 8.56
N LYS A 201 13.82 -11.88 9.38
CA LYS A 201 13.09 -13.11 9.66
C LYS A 201 11.75 -13.14 8.92
N THR A 202 11.75 -13.11 7.58
CA THR A 202 10.49 -13.13 6.79
C THR A 202 9.92 -14.54 6.66
N ILE A 203 8.60 -14.63 6.37
CA ILE A 203 7.90 -15.93 6.25
C ILE A 203 8.61 -16.90 5.29
N PRO A 204 9.08 -16.48 4.10
CA PRO A 204 9.78 -17.36 3.17
C PRO A 204 11.20 -17.79 3.62
N LEU A 205 11.77 -17.14 4.64
CA LEU A 205 13.08 -17.46 5.22
C LEU A 205 12.98 -18.33 6.48
N ILE A 206 11.92 -18.15 7.29
CA ILE A 206 11.75 -18.89 8.56
C ILE A 206 11.06 -20.24 8.39
N TYR A 207 10.25 -20.43 7.34
CA TYR A 207 9.51 -21.66 7.08
C TYR A 207 9.97 -22.36 5.81
N SER A 208 9.64 -23.65 5.69
CA SER A 208 9.83 -24.38 4.43
C SER A 208 9.04 -23.72 3.30
N GLN A 209 9.53 -23.81 2.06
CA GLN A 209 8.89 -23.18 0.91
C GLN A 209 7.43 -23.64 0.72
N ARG A 210 7.11 -24.88 1.09
CA ARG A 210 5.73 -25.39 1.06
C ARG A 210 4.83 -24.67 2.06
N VAL A 211 5.30 -24.50 3.29
CA VAL A 211 4.54 -23.82 4.36
C VAL A 211 4.41 -22.33 4.07
N ALA A 212 5.49 -21.67 3.66
CA ALA A 212 5.46 -20.25 3.29
C ALA A 212 4.48 -19.99 2.13
N ARG A 213 4.55 -20.76 1.04
CA ARG A 213 3.63 -20.56 -0.10
C ARG A 213 2.20 -20.90 0.27
N GLY A 214 1.99 -21.93 1.09
CA GLY A 214 0.69 -22.28 1.66
C GLY A 214 0.09 -21.15 2.51
N SER A 215 0.91 -20.42 3.30
CA SER A 215 0.45 -19.31 4.12
C SER A 215 -0.07 -18.12 3.31
N LEU A 216 0.29 -18.02 2.03
CA LEU A 216 -0.27 -17.03 1.12
C LEU A 216 -1.46 -17.57 0.32
N ILE A 217 -1.33 -18.75 -0.28
CA ILE A 217 -2.33 -19.33 -1.17
C ILE A 217 -3.64 -19.63 -0.42
N ILE A 218 -3.57 -20.17 0.81
CA ILE A 218 -4.76 -20.54 1.58
C ILE A 218 -5.60 -19.30 1.92
N PRO A 219 -5.05 -18.22 2.51
CA PRO A 219 -5.81 -16.99 2.72
C PRO A 219 -6.28 -16.35 1.41
N MET A 220 -5.48 -16.34 0.34
CA MET A 220 -5.92 -15.81 -0.95
C MET A 220 -7.13 -16.57 -1.51
N LEU A 221 -7.19 -17.90 -1.36
CA LEU A 221 -8.35 -18.71 -1.76
C LEU A 221 -9.59 -18.31 -0.95
N ALA A 222 -9.44 -18.26 0.38
CA ALA A 222 -10.52 -17.87 1.29
C ALA A 222 -11.05 -16.45 1.00
N LEU A 223 -10.15 -15.50 0.74
CA LEU A 223 -10.48 -14.13 0.37
C LEU A 223 -11.11 -14.06 -1.02
N THR A 224 -10.61 -14.79 -2.01
CA THR A 224 -11.19 -14.81 -3.36
C THR A 224 -12.65 -15.25 -3.30
N TYR A 225 -12.92 -16.32 -2.56
CA TYR A 225 -14.28 -16.81 -2.34
C TYR A 225 -15.14 -15.86 -1.49
N GLY A 226 -14.61 -15.44 -0.33
CA GLY A 226 -15.33 -14.61 0.63
C GLY A 226 -15.71 -13.25 0.08
N LEU A 227 -14.78 -12.59 -0.63
CA LEU A 227 -15.02 -11.30 -1.29
C LEU A 227 -16.00 -11.44 -2.46
N SER A 228 -15.90 -12.53 -3.25
CA SER A 228 -16.88 -12.80 -4.32
C SER A 228 -18.29 -12.96 -3.76
N ARG A 229 -18.46 -13.66 -2.63
CA ARG A 229 -19.76 -13.75 -1.95
C ARG A 229 -20.22 -12.40 -1.41
N ARG A 230 -19.35 -11.72 -0.66
CA ARG A 230 -19.66 -10.45 0.02
C ARG A 230 -20.13 -9.38 -0.96
N TRP A 231 -19.45 -9.24 -2.10
CA TRP A 231 -19.69 -8.17 -3.06
C TRP A 231 -20.59 -8.59 -4.23
N SER A 232 -20.80 -9.90 -4.41
CA SER A 232 -21.64 -10.51 -5.45
C SER A 232 -21.44 -9.89 -6.85
N PRO A 233 -20.21 -9.84 -7.37
CA PRO A 233 -19.95 -9.28 -8.69
C PRO A 233 -20.49 -10.20 -9.81
N PRO A 234 -20.63 -9.70 -11.05
CA PRO A 234 -21.06 -10.52 -12.19
C PRO A 234 -20.13 -11.73 -12.43
N PRO A 235 -20.64 -12.84 -12.99
CA PRO A 235 -19.86 -14.07 -13.20
C PRO A 235 -18.54 -13.87 -13.95
N PHE A 236 -18.52 -12.98 -14.96
CA PHE A 236 -17.30 -12.64 -15.68
C PHE A 236 -16.20 -12.08 -14.77
N VAL A 237 -16.57 -11.21 -13.82
CA VAL A 237 -15.63 -10.59 -12.86
C VAL A 237 -15.14 -11.63 -11.86
N ILE A 238 -16.00 -12.55 -11.41
CA ILE A 238 -15.58 -13.71 -10.60
C ILE A 238 -14.56 -14.54 -11.37
N GLY A 239 -14.80 -14.80 -12.66
CA GLY A 239 -13.89 -15.52 -13.54
C GLY A 239 -12.51 -14.86 -13.60
N VAL A 240 -12.44 -13.54 -13.85
CA VAL A 240 -11.17 -12.79 -13.85
C VAL A 240 -10.47 -12.85 -12.49
N PHE A 241 -11.21 -12.67 -11.40
CA PHE A 241 -10.63 -12.66 -10.05
C PHE A 241 -10.05 -14.03 -9.66
N VAL A 242 -10.74 -15.12 -10.01
CA VAL A 242 -10.25 -16.49 -9.85
C VAL A 242 -9.05 -16.77 -10.74
N LEU A 243 -9.02 -16.29 -11.98
CA LEU A 243 -7.88 -16.45 -12.88
C LEU A 243 -6.61 -15.77 -12.33
N LEU A 244 -6.73 -14.57 -11.74
CA LEU A 244 -5.60 -13.89 -11.10
C LEU A 244 -5.08 -14.65 -9.87
N PHE A 245 -5.99 -15.20 -9.06
CA PHE A 245 -5.64 -16.09 -7.95
C PHE A 245 -4.90 -17.35 -8.43
N LEU A 246 -5.43 -18.01 -9.47
CA LEU A 246 -4.83 -19.21 -10.05
C LEU A 246 -3.46 -18.92 -10.66
N ALA A 247 -3.33 -17.82 -11.41
CA ALA A 247 -2.06 -17.38 -11.99
C ALA A 247 -1.01 -17.20 -10.87
N THR A 248 -1.34 -16.43 -9.83
CA THR A 248 -0.47 -16.22 -8.67
C THR A 248 -0.07 -17.54 -8.00
N SER A 249 -1.05 -18.42 -7.74
CA SER A 249 -0.84 -19.67 -7.02
C SER A 249 -0.01 -20.67 -7.82
N ILE A 250 -0.29 -20.82 -9.12
CA ILE A 250 0.43 -21.73 -10.02
C ILE A 250 1.88 -21.26 -10.17
N THR A 251 2.11 -19.97 -10.40
CA THR A 251 3.47 -19.44 -10.50
C THR A 251 4.23 -19.62 -9.20
N LEU A 252 3.61 -19.37 -8.05
CA LEU A 252 4.24 -19.58 -6.75
C LEU A 252 4.59 -21.05 -6.52
N ILE A 253 3.72 -22.01 -6.90
CA ILE A 253 3.96 -23.44 -6.64
C ILE A 253 5.06 -23.99 -7.55
N ILE A 254 4.99 -23.67 -8.85
CA ILE A 254 5.84 -24.29 -9.88
C ILE A 254 7.19 -23.57 -9.99
N GLN A 255 7.20 -22.24 -9.99
CA GLN A 255 8.37 -21.42 -10.27
C GLN A 255 8.94 -20.86 -8.96
N GLN A 256 9.66 -21.70 -8.21
CA GLN A 256 10.10 -21.37 -6.84
C GLN A 256 11.42 -20.57 -6.77
N LYS A 257 11.96 -20.11 -7.91
CA LYS A 257 13.15 -19.25 -7.92
C LYS A 257 12.74 -17.83 -7.53
N GLU A 258 13.65 -17.11 -6.86
CA GLU A 258 13.38 -15.74 -6.40
C GLU A 258 13.13 -14.78 -7.57
N GLU A 259 13.85 -14.96 -8.69
CA GLU A 259 13.64 -14.17 -9.91
C GLU A 259 12.23 -14.36 -10.48
N ASP A 260 11.72 -15.60 -10.46
CA ASP A 260 10.36 -15.90 -10.90
C ASP A 260 9.32 -15.30 -9.95
N ASP A 261 9.53 -15.40 -8.63
CA ASP A 261 8.67 -14.76 -7.62
C ASP A 261 8.62 -13.23 -7.84
N ARG A 262 9.75 -12.61 -8.20
CA ARG A 262 9.84 -11.18 -8.51
C ARG A 262 9.10 -10.79 -9.78
N LYS A 263 9.27 -11.56 -10.85
CA LYS A 263 8.62 -11.33 -12.15
C LYS A 263 7.10 -11.53 -12.05
N ASN A 264 6.68 -12.57 -11.35
CA ASN A 264 5.28 -12.98 -11.25
C ASN A 264 4.50 -12.23 -10.15
N PHE A 265 5.17 -11.43 -9.32
CA PHE A 265 4.53 -10.64 -8.26
C PHE A 265 3.39 -9.75 -8.78
N VAL A 266 3.46 -9.31 -10.04
CA VAL A 266 2.42 -8.51 -10.69
C VAL A 266 1.05 -9.21 -10.67
N TRP A 267 0.98 -10.55 -10.72
CA TRP A 267 -0.30 -11.27 -10.65
C TRP A 267 -0.99 -11.07 -9.29
N TYR A 268 -0.21 -11.08 -8.21
CA TYR A 268 -0.71 -10.77 -6.87
C TYR A 268 -1.15 -9.30 -6.78
N GLU A 269 -0.36 -8.36 -7.32
CA GLU A 269 -0.72 -6.94 -7.33
C GLU A 269 -2.04 -6.70 -8.06
N MET A 270 -2.22 -7.33 -9.23
CA MET A 270 -3.47 -7.23 -9.99
C MET A 270 -4.64 -7.88 -9.26
N TRP A 271 -4.44 -9.04 -8.63
CA TRP A 271 -5.45 -9.66 -7.77
C TRP A 271 -5.86 -8.71 -6.63
N LEU A 272 -4.89 -8.05 -6.00
CA LEU A 272 -5.12 -7.11 -4.92
C LEU A 272 -5.92 -5.88 -5.39
N VAL A 273 -5.56 -5.29 -6.53
CA VAL A 273 -6.32 -4.18 -7.13
C VAL A 273 -7.75 -4.62 -7.47
N CYS A 274 -7.94 -5.79 -8.06
CA CYS A 274 -9.27 -6.34 -8.35
C CYS A 274 -10.10 -6.55 -7.09
N ALA A 275 -9.51 -7.06 -6.01
CA ALA A 275 -10.19 -7.23 -4.72
C ALA A 275 -10.73 -5.89 -4.18
N HIS A 276 -9.96 -4.81 -4.35
CA HIS A 276 -10.34 -3.46 -3.92
C HIS A 276 -11.36 -2.78 -4.85
N LEU A 277 -11.57 -3.29 -6.06
CA LEU A 277 -12.58 -2.80 -6.99
C LEU A 277 -13.97 -3.39 -6.72
N LEU A 278 -14.06 -4.57 -6.11
CA LEU A 278 -15.31 -5.30 -5.87
C LEU A 278 -16.44 -4.50 -5.15
N PRO A 279 -16.17 -3.56 -4.23
CA PRO A 279 -17.23 -2.76 -3.59
C PRO A 279 -18.17 -2.03 -4.56
N VAL A 280 -17.72 -1.75 -5.79
CA VAL A 280 -18.52 -1.09 -6.82
C VAL A 280 -19.83 -1.83 -7.14
N PHE A 281 -19.87 -3.15 -6.97
CA PHE A 281 -21.03 -3.98 -7.31
C PHE A 281 -22.12 -3.96 -6.24
N GLU A 282 -21.79 -3.70 -4.99
CA GLU A 282 -22.80 -3.42 -3.97
C GLU A 282 -23.35 -2.01 -4.17
N ARG A 283 -22.46 -1.03 -4.35
CA ARG A 283 -22.84 0.36 -4.62
C ARG A 283 -23.82 0.45 -5.79
N ARG A 284 -23.49 -0.11 -6.96
CA ARG A 284 -24.38 -0.06 -8.14
C ARG A 284 -25.77 -0.66 -7.90
N ARG A 285 -25.89 -1.67 -7.03
CA ARG A 285 -27.19 -2.26 -6.68
C ARG A 285 -28.04 -1.32 -5.84
N VAL A 286 -27.42 -0.54 -4.94
CA VAL A 286 -28.12 0.45 -4.11
C VAL A 286 -28.68 1.62 -4.94
N TRP A 287 -28.03 2.00 -6.04
CA TRP A 287 -28.46 3.12 -6.91
C TRP A 287 -29.37 2.73 -8.08
N ASN A 288 -29.50 1.43 -8.38
CA ASN A 288 -30.35 0.90 -9.46
C ASN A 288 -31.72 0.40 -8.95
N ILE A 289 -32.17 0.93 -7.80
CA ILE A 289 -33.52 0.76 -7.25
C ILE A 289 -34.16 2.15 -7.18
#